data_AF-A0A836W149-F1
#
_entry.id   AF-A0A836W149-F1
#
_cell.length_a   1.000
_cell.length_b   1.000
_cell.length_c   1.000
_cell.angle_alpha   90.00
_cell.angle_beta   90.00
_cell.angle_gamma   90.00
#
_symmetry.space_group_name_H-M   'P 1'
#
loop_
_entity.id
_entity.type
_entity.pdbx_description
1 polymer ?
#
loop_
_entity_poly.entity_id
_entity_poly.type
_entity_poly.pdbx_seq_one_letter_code
_entity_poly.pdbx_strand_id
1 'polypeptide(L)'
;MRTAKWIVATAVLMSTGRMLWAAEGARTEGFDIVVPATATAQELNYQYNFWVLEVHLKSLRMILVPLPDPKTGKVRNELIWYLPYKVIRRPSAGDEGKAGLEPANRFDPEPTPPIFAPEFLLVTEDNDIRKQYPDQIIPKAQAAIVKRERRELKNSVEIIGPLPPVTPPGAKKENAFYGVAIWRGVDPDTDYFTIYLMGFSNGYKYVRGPVSYEQLKQLAADGQLKMADQVWDTKSDWTGAGEIENLFDESKPPPPDADKTQWFYTVTSDRLATGEPAQIWRRTLRLKYWRPGDRFDQNEFEVRLQGEPRWIYRPDRPVDPALALPEPAVAVVGGYEGLQGELVVLAQGHLYGMNLTGAALDVPLFAADSPVHVDWDFQSGVIEVTAGEDTEIRLALANIPGLRMDGQALNPERGPGGLSVLRVSAGRHTFSGATPGPEALEKVA
;
A
#
# COMPACT_ATOMS: atom_id res chain seq x y z
N MET A 1 -36.59 -2.46 -62.11
CA MET A 1 -35.12 -2.66 -62.08
C MET A 1 -34.55 -1.79 -60.97
N ARG A 2 -34.02 -2.42 -59.93
CA ARG A 2 -33.58 -1.80 -58.66
C ARG A 2 -32.22 -1.12 -58.86
N THR A 3 -32.13 0.15 -58.54
CA THR A 3 -30.86 0.90 -58.43
C THR A 3 -30.36 0.80 -56.99
N ALA A 4 -29.23 0.12 -56.80
CA ALA A 4 -28.56 -0.01 -55.52
C ALA A 4 -27.81 1.29 -55.17
N LYS A 5 -28.20 1.94 -54.08
CA LYS A 5 -27.42 3.01 -53.43
C LYS A 5 -26.45 2.35 -52.46
N TRP A 6 -25.14 2.47 -52.74
CA TRP A 6 -24.09 2.14 -51.78
C TRP A 6 -23.93 3.30 -50.80
N ILE A 7 -24.22 3.06 -49.52
CA ILE A 7 -23.84 3.94 -48.43
C ILE A 7 -22.44 3.54 -48.00
N VAL A 8 -21.45 4.38 -48.31
CA VAL A 8 -20.11 4.27 -47.73
C VAL A 8 -20.20 4.80 -46.30
N ALA A 9 -20.22 3.88 -45.33
CA ALA A 9 -20.06 4.22 -43.93
C ALA A 9 -18.58 4.51 -43.67
N THR A 10 -18.23 5.79 -43.65
CA THR A 10 -16.91 6.25 -43.18
C THR A 10 -16.83 6.00 -41.68
N ALA A 11 -16.23 4.87 -41.28
CA ALA A 11 -15.83 4.64 -39.91
C ALA A 11 -14.76 5.67 -39.53
N VAL A 12 -15.13 6.66 -38.73
CA VAL A 12 -14.18 7.53 -38.04
C VAL A 12 -13.55 6.69 -36.95
N LEU A 13 -12.43 6.03 -37.27
CA LEU A 13 -11.50 5.55 -36.26
C LEU A 13 -10.95 6.81 -35.55
N MET A 14 -11.51 7.17 -34.40
CA MET A 14 -10.82 8.07 -33.47
C MET A 14 -9.67 7.27 -32.85
N SER A 15 -8.56 7.16 -33.59
CA SER A 15 -7.29 6.88 -32.95
C SER A 15 -7.02 8.05 -32.02
N THR A 16 -7.04 7.80 -30.71
CA THR A 16 -6.53 8.72 -29.69
C THR A 16 -5.03 8.87 -29.90
N GLY A 17 -4.66 9.69 -30.88
CA GLY A 17 -3.29 10.11 -31.11
C GLY A 17 -2.84 10.86 -29.87
N ARG A 18 -2.01 10.21 -29.06
CA ARG A 18 -1.18 10.89 -28.07
C ARG A 18 -0.32 11.90 -28.82
N MET A 19 -0.73 13.16 -28.85
CA MET A 19 0.17 14.26 -29.15
C MET A 19 1.15 14.36 -27.98
N LEU A 20 2.24 13.62 -28.07
CA LEU A 20 3.46 13.89 -27.33
C LEU A 20 4.01 15.21 -27.86
N TRP A 21 3.72 16.30 -27.16
CA TRP A 21 4.48 17.53 -27.31
C TRP A 21 5.85 17.27 -26.71
N ALA A 22 6.75 16.66 -27.48
CA ALA A 22 8.17 16.63 -27.15
C ALA A 22 8.67 18.07 -27.26
N ALA A 23 8.88 18.73 -26.12
CA ALA A 23 9.63 19.97 -26.07
C ALA A 23 11.06 19.65 -26.51
N GLU A 24 11.35 19.97 -27.76
CA GLU A 24 12.66 19.81 -28.39
C GLU A 24 13.69 20.66 -27.63
N GLY A 25 14.63 20.01 -26.94
CA GLY A 25 15.87 20.65 -26.44
C GLY A 25 16.07 20.77 -24.92
N ALA A 26 15.18 20.30 -24.05
CA ALA A 26 15.45 20.29 -22.61
C ALA A 26 16.45 19.15 -22.26
N ARG A 27 17.66 19.49 -21.81
CA ARG A 27 18.57 18.50 -21.19
C ARG A 27 17.85 17.92 -19.98
N THR A 28 17.63 16.60 -19.96
CA THR A 28 16.89 15.89 -18.90
C THR A 28 17.60 15.90 -17.54
N GLU A 29 18.84 16.41 -17.45
CA GLU A 29 19.69 16.38 -16.25
C GLU A 29 19.84 14.96 -15.64
N GLY A 30 19.62 13.92 -16.45
CA GLY A 30 19.61 12.51 -16.07
C GLY A 30 18.30 12.00 -15.47
N PHE A 31 17.23 12.81 -15.47
CA PHE A 31 15.86 12.38 -15.14
C PHE A 31 15.15 11.88 -16.39
N ASP A 32 15.54 10.68 -16.83
CA ASP A 32 15.13 10.14 -18.12
C ASP A 32 13.82 9.36 -18.08
N ILE A 33 13.35 8.98 -16.88
CA ILE A 33 12.06 8.30 -16.69
C ILE A 33 11.00 9.35 -16.38
N VAL A 34 10.10 9.61 -17.32
CA VAL A 34 9.05 10.64 -17.21
C VAL A 34 7.68 10.00 -17.09
N VAL A 35 6.97 10.35 -16.01
CA VAL A 35 5.60 9.93 -15.74
C VAL A 35 4.70 11.15 -15.86
N PRO A 36 3.85 11.24 -16.91
CA PRO A 36 3.01 12.40 -17.12
C PRO A 36 1.93 12.56 -16.05
N ALA A 37 1.55 13.81 -15.80
CA ALA A 37 0.41 14.19 -14.95
C ALA A 37 -0.93 13.88 -15.64
N THR A 38 -1.28 12.60 -15.79
CA THR A 38 -2.54 12.19 -16.45
C THR A 38 -3.68 12.06 -15.45
N ALA A 39 -4.86 12.59 -15.77
CA ALA A 39 -6.08 12.42 -14.99
C ALA A 39 -7.17 11.79 -15.86
N THR A 40 -7.98 10.89 -15.28
CA THR A 40 -9.18 10.39 -15.93
C THR A 40 -10.32 11.41 -15.82
N ALA A 41 -11.28 11.38 -16.74
CA ALA A 41 -12.46 12.25 -16.65
C ALA A 41 -13.25 12.02 -15.35
N GLN A 42 -13.29 10.79 -14.87
CA GLN A 42 -13.94 10.44 -13.60
C GLN A 42 -13.24 11.09 -12.40
N GLU A 43 -11.91 11.05 -12.32
CA GLU A 43 -11.16 11.74 -11.27
C GLU A 43 -11.43 13.25 -11.26
N LEU A 44 -11.40 13.88 -12.43
CA LEU A 44 -11.65 15.32 -12.56
C LEU A 44 -13.07 15.72 -12.16
N ASN A 45 -14.07 14.88 -12.42
CA ASN A 45 -15.48 15.19 -12.17
C ASN A 45 -15.93 14.89 -10.74
N TYR A 46 -15.38 13.84 -10.10
CA TYR A 46 -15.86 13.36 -8.80
C TYR A 46 -14.95 13.68 -7.62
N GLN A 47 -13.71 14.11 -7.85
CA GLN A 47 -12.78 14.42 -6.77
C GLN A 47 -12.56 15.92 -6.64
N TYR A 48 -12.95 16.45 -5.48
CA TYR A 48 -12.75 17.86 -5.17
C TYR A 48 -11.25 18.19 -5.14
N ASN A 49 -10.86 19.26 -5.82
CA ASN A 49 -9.48 19.74 -5.87
C ASN A 49 -8.47 18.65 -6.27
N PHE A 50 -8.83 17.83 -7.26
CA PHE A 50 -7.96 16.78 -7.77
C PHE A 50 -6.65 17.35 -8.31
N TRP A 51 -5.53 16.72 -7.95
CA TRP A 51 -4.22 17.02 -8.47
C TRP A 51 -3.38 15.75 -8.68
N VAL A 52 -2.51 15.82 -9.66
CA VAL A 52 -1.50 14.81 -9.98
C VAL A 52 -0.25 15.53 -10.46
N LEU A 53 0.90 15.14 -9.92
CA LEU A 53 2.18 15.71 -10.32
C LEU A 53 2.77 14.92 -11.49
N GLU A 54 3.46 15.63 -12.37
CA GLU A 54 4.34 15.00 -13.35
C GLU A 54 5.62 14.61 -12.62
N VAL A 55 6.02 13.35 -12.72
CA VAL A 55 7.14 12.78 -11.96
C VAL A 55 8.27 12.43 -12.93
N HIS A 56 9.45 12.93 -12.63
CA HIS A 56 10.69 12.73 -13.38
C HIS A 56 11.64 11.97 -12.46
N LEU A 57 12.17 10.84 -12.91
CA LEU A 57 13.01 9.95 -12.10
C LEU A 57 14.33 9.73 -12.83
N LYS A 58 15.41 9.69 -12.06
CA LYS A 58 16.64 9.06 -12.53
C LYS A 58 16.51 7.55 -12.35
N SER A 59 17.40 6.77 -12.97
CA SER A 59 17.59 5.37 -12.57
C SER A 59 17.90 5.27 -11.09
N LEU A 60 17.50 4.16 -10.46
CA LEU A 60 17.90 3.83 -9.09
C LEU A 60 19.42 3.72 -8.99
N ARG A 61 19.99 4.28 -7.93
CA ARG A 61 21.45 4.40 -7.75
C ARG A 61 21.89 3.84 -6.41
N MET A 62 23.19 3.59 -6.29
CA MET A 62 23.79 3.04 -5.07
C MET A 62 25.02 3.85 -4.67
N ILE A 63 25.22 4.08 -3.38
CA ILE A 63 26.39 4.79 -2.86
C ILE A 63 26.88 4.15 -1.56
N LEU A 64 28.19 3.91 -1.46
CA LEU A 64 28.81 3.49 -0.20
C LEU A 64 29.00 4.71 0.71
N VAL A 65 28.43 4.65 1.90
CA VAL A 65 28.51 5.73 2.89
C VAL A 65 29.05 5.17 4.21
N PRO A 66 30.07 5.81 4.82
CA PRO A 66 30.52 5.44 6.15
C PRO A 66 29.45 5.84 7.17
N LEU A 67 28.66 4.89 7.67
CA LEU A 67 27.60 5.14 8.64
C LEU A 67 27.96 4.51 10.00
N PRO A 68 27.67 5.19 11.12
CA PRO A 68 27.74 4.55 12.43
C PRO A 68 26.64 3.49 12.53
N ASP A 69 27.02 2.30 13.00
CA ASP A 69 26.06 1.29 13.40
C ASP A 69 25.27 1.81 14.62
N PRO A 70 23.93 1.83 14.56
CA PRO A 70 23.13 2.44 15.63
C PRO A 70 23.19 1.68 16.95
N LYS A 71 23.55 0.39 16.94
CA LYS A 71 23.65 -0.44 18.16
C LYS A 71 25.05 -0.39 18.76
N THR A 72 26.09 -0.38 17.92
CA THR A 72 27.49 -0.53 18.36
C THR A 72 28.31 0.76 18.27
N GLY A 73 27.82 1.79 17.57
CA GLY A 73 28.52 3.05 17.32
C GLY A 73 29.71 2.93 16.35
N LYS A 74 30.09 1.72 15.94
CA LYS A 74 31.21 1.50 15.02
C LYS A 74 30.83 1.98 13.61
N VAL A 75 31.72 2.75 13.01
CA VAL A 75 31.54 3.21 11.62
C VAL A 75 31.87 2.07 10.67
N ARG A 76 30.94 1.75 9.79
CA ARG A 76 31.15 0.82 8.68
C ARG A 76 30.65 1.44 7.37
N ASN A 77 31.27 1.07 6.26
CA ASN A 77 30.75 1.44 4.95
C ASN A 77 29.51 0.61 4.68
N GLU A 78 28.39 1.28 4.42
CA GLU A 78 27.14 0.64 4.06
C GLU A 78 26.73 1.08 2.67
N LEU A 79 26.22 0.12 1.90
CA LEU A 79 25.65 0.40 0.59
C LEU A 79 24.24 0.93 0.78
N ILE A 80 24.01 2.14 0.28
CA ILE A 80 22.74 2.84 0.34
C ILE A 80 22.14 2.89 -1.06
N TRP A 81 20.91 2.42 -1.19
CA TRP A 81 20.14 2.54 -2.40
C TRP A 81 19.37 3.86 -2.36
N TYR A 82 19.31 4.59 -3.46
CA TYR A 82 18.60 5.86 -3.50
C TYR A 82 18.01 6.17 -4.87
N LEU A 83 16.90 6.90 -4.86
CA LEU A 83 16.16 7.29 -6.07
C LEU A 83 15.97 8.82 -6.09
N PRO A 84 16.76 9.55 -6.90
CA PRO A 84 16.52 10.95 -7.14
C PRO A 84 15.27 11.15 -7.99
N TYR A 85 14.40 12.06 -7.57
CA TYR A 85 13.18 12.41 -8.29
C TYR A 85 13.00 13.92 -8.38
N LYS A 86 12.21 14.32 -9.37
CA LYS A 86 11.81 15.69 -9.64
C LYS A 86 10.31 15.69 -9.90
N VAL A 87 9.60 16.66 -9.34
CA VAL A 87 8.16 16.81 -9.55
C VAL A 87 7.83 18.16 -10.13
N ILE A 88 6.87 18.17 -11.06
CA ILE A 88 6.37 19.37 -11.71
C ILE A 88 4.84 19.37 -11.60
N ARG A 89 4.27 20.49 -11.17
CA ARG A 89 2.83 20.73 -11.29
C ARG A 89 2.54 21.28 -12.68
N ARG A 90 1.90 20.48 -13.53
CA ARG A 90 1.37 20.93 -14.83
C ARG A 90 0.00 21.57 -14.65
N PRO A 91 -0.41 22.49 -15.55
CA PRO A 91 -1.77 23.00 -15.53
C PRO A 91 -2.75 21.84 -15.71
N SER A 92 -3.75 21.78 -14.84
CA SER A 92 -4.88 20.87 -14.97
C SER A 92 -6.11 21.64 -15.42
N ALA A 93 -7.12 20.96 -15.98
CA ALA A 93 -8.37 21.60 -16.42
C ALA A 93 -9.09 22.36 -15.28
N GLY A 94 -8.79 22.06 -14.01
CA GLY A 94 -9.29 22.80 -12.86
C GLY A 94 -8.52 24.09 -12.54
N ASP A 95 -7.30 24.28 -13.07
CA ASP A 95 -6.48 25.48 -12.87
C ASP A 95 -6.86 26.62 -13.84
N GLU A 96 -7.40 26.29 -15.01
CA GLU A 96 -7.88 27.25 -16.01
C GLU A 96 -9.27 27.78 -15.66
N GLY A 97 -9.40 28.38 -14.47
CA GLY A 97 -10.48 29.29 -14.13
C GLY A 97 -11.91 28.73 -14.12
N LYS A 98 -12.48 28.69 -12.91
CA LYS A 98 -13.80 29.30 -12.68
C LYS A 98 -13.74 30.83 -12.85
N ALA A 99 -13.12 31.31 -13.93
CA ALA A 99 -13.09 32.72 -14.28
C ALA A 99 -14.49 33.14 -14.73
N GLY A 100 -15.36 33.46 -13.77
CA GLY A 100 -16.72 33.94 -14.00
C GLY A 100 -17.84 33.23 -13.24
N LEU A 101 -17.56 32.17 -12.46
CA LEU A 101 -18.55 31.46 -11.64
C LEU A 101 -18.02 31.20 -10.24
N GLU A 102 -17.57 32.24 -9.55
CA GLU A 102 -17.14 32.16 -8.16
C GLU A 102 -18.27 32.61 -7.21
N PRO A 103 -19.14 31.72 -6.70
CA PRO A 103 -19.55 31.83 -5.32
C PRO A 103 -18.39 31.28 -4.47
N ALA A 104 -17.26 31.99 -4.45
CA ALA A 104 -16.33 31.81 -3.35
C ALA A 104 -17.08 32.27 -2.10
N ASN A 105 -17.42 31.34 -1.21
CA ASN A 105 -18.04 31.68 0.05
C ASN A 105 -17.04 32.54 0.84
N ARG A 106 -17.20 33.87 0.78
CA ARG A 106 -16.27 34.82 1.43
C ARG A 106 -16.26 34.68 2.95
N PHE A 107 -17.21 33.95 3.50
CA PHE A 107 -17.33 33.64 4.92
C PHE A 107 -16.53 32.40 5.34
N ASP A 108 -16.08 31.58 4.39
CA ASP A 108 -15.30 30.36 4.64
C ASP A 108 -14.26 30.16 3.52
N PRO A 109 -13.07 30.81 3.62
CA PRO A 109 -12.02 30.65 2.63
C PRO A 109 -11.58 29.19 2.56
N GLU A 110 -11.23 28.69 1.37
CA GLU A 110 -10.79 27.31 1.21
C GLU A 110 -9.65 26.99 2.19
N PRO A 111 -9.73 25.87 2.93
CA PRO A 111 -8.68 25.47 3.86
C PRO A 111 -7.39 25.23 3.06
N THR A 112 -6.28 25.71 3.62
CA THR A 112 -4.84 25.55 3.27
C THR A 112 -4.52 24.85 1.93
N PRO A 113 -3.66 25.43 1.07
CA PRO A 113 -3.29 24.84 -0.22
C PRO A 113 -2.89 23.36 -0.11
N PRO A 114 -3.17 22.53 -1.14
CA PRO A 114 -2.86 21.11 -1.08
C PRO A 114 -1.40 20.86 -0.71
N ILE A 115 -1.19 19.88 0.17
CA ILE A 115 0.13 19.53 0.68
C ILE A 115 0.71 18.41 -0.20
N PHE A 116 1.95 18.62 -0.64
CA PHE A 116 2.81 17.58 -1.17
C PHE A 116 3.51 16.88 0.00
N ALA A 117 3.23 15.60 0.20
CA ALA A 117 3.86 14.76 1.21
C ALA A 117 4.17 13.38 0.59
N PRO A 118 5.37 13.20 0.02
CA PRO A 118 5.71 11.96 -0.67
C PRO A 118 6.11 10.86 0.31
N GLU A 119 5.70 9.64 -0.01
CA GLU A 119 6.11 8.42 0.70
C GLU A 119 6.63 7.40 -0.31
N PHE A 120 7.62 6.60 0.10
CA PHE A 120 8.20 5.58 -0.76
C PHE A 120 8.35 4.24 -0.03
N LEU A 121 8.02 3.18 -0.76
CA LEU A 121 8.14 1.81 -0.28
C LEU A 121 8.81 0.96 -1.36
N LEU A 122 9.96 0.36 -1.04
CA LEU A 122 10.59 -0.67 -1.85
C LEU A 122 10.15 -2.03 -1.33
N VAL A 123 9.71 -2.91 -2.24
CA VAL A 123 9.27 -4.27 -1.94
C VAL A 123 10.07 -5.23 -2.78
N THR A 124 10.74 -6.20 -2.16
CA THR A 124 11.45 -7.28 -2.86
C THR A 124 10.50 -8.47 -3.03
N GLU A 125 10.57 -9.15 -4.17
CA GLU A 125 9.67 -10.24 -4.54
C GLU A 125 10.46 -11.51 -4.92
N ASP A 126 11.51 -11.84 -4.15
CA ASP A 126 12.43 -12.94 -4.46
C ASP A 126 12.23 -14.15 -3.52
N ASN A 127 12.40 -15.36 -4.08
CA ASN A 127 12.40 -16.65 -3.35
C ASN A 127 11.18 -16.87 -2.45
N ASP A 128 9.98 -16.45 -2.89
CA ASP A 128 8.73 -16.47 -2.12
C ASP A 128 8.77 -15.67 -0.80
N ILE A 129 9.80 -14.84 -0.60
CA ILE A 129 9.97 -13.96 0.57
C ILE A 129 9.75 -12.52 0.15
N ARG A 130 8.65 -11.95 0.63
CA ARG A 130 8.35 -10.54 0.44
C ARG A 130 8.90 -9.72 1.60
N LYS A 131 9.92 -8.88 1.34
CA LYS A 131 10.42 -7.90 2.33
C LYS A 131 10.04 -6.49 1.92
N GLN A 132 9.82 -5.64 2.92
CA GLN A 132 9.39 -4.26 2.75
C GLN A 132 10.44 -3.33 3.34
N TYR A 133 10.82 -2.32 2.57
CA TYR A 133 11.83 -1.33 2.90
C TYR A 133 11.20 0.06 2.74
N PRO A 134 10.72 0.68 3.83
CA PRO A 134 10.27 2.07 3.79
C PRO A 134 11.46 3.01 3.56
N ASP A 135 11.18 4.17 2.98
CA ASP A 135 12.14 5.28 2.90
C ASP A 135 12.72 5.64 4.28
N GLN A 136 14.00 5.98 4.34
CA GLN A 136 14.71 6.32 5.56
C GLN A 136 15.37 7.69 5.46
N ILE A 137 15.19 8.51 6.50
CA ILE A 137 15.89 9.79 6.61
C ILE A 137 17.29 9.58 7.16
N ILE A 138 18.29 9.59 6.27
CA ILE A 138 19.70 9.41 6.63
C ILE A 138 20.50 10.65 6.19
N PRO A 139 20.60 11.71 7.04
CA PRO A 139 21.22 12.99 6.65
C PRO A 139 22.64 12.86 6.10
N LYS A 140 23.44 11.94 6.66
CA LYS A 140 24.82 11.69 6.18
C LYS A 140 24.85 11.09 4.77
N ALA A 141 23.92 10.19 4.46
CA ALA A 141 23.79 9.63 3.11
C ALA A 141 23.23 10.68 2.15
N GLN A 142 22.21 11.44 2.56
CA GLN A 142 21.66 12.55 1.77
C GLN A 142 22.74 13.57 1.39
N ALA A 143 23.60 13.99 2.32
CA ALA A 143 24.71 14.90 2.03
C ALA A 143 25.72 14.33 1.01
N ALA A 144 26.03 13.04 1.11
CA ALA A 144 26.89 12.35 0.14
C ALA A 144 26.23 12.28 -1.25
N ILE A 145 24.92 12.00 -1.29
CA ILE A 145 24.12 11.95 -2.52
C ILE A 145 24.04 13.34 -3.17
N VAL A 146 23.71 14.40 -2.42
CA VAL A 146 23.67 15.79 -2.91
C VAL A 146 25.01 16.19 -3.54
N LYS A 147 26.13 15.81 -2.91
CA LYS A 147 27.48 16.05 -3.45
C LYS A 147 27.71 15.28 -4.75
N ARG A 148 27.29 14.02 -4.81
CA ARG A 148 27.41 13.16 -6.01
C ARG A 148 26.56 13.68 -7.17
N GLU A 149 25.31 14.02 -6.90
CA GLU A 149 24.33 14.49 -7.89
C GLU A 149 24.54 15.94 -8.32
N ARG A 150 25.33 16.72 -7.56
CA ARG A 150 25.57 18.16 -7.77
C ARG A 150 24.26 18.94 -7.86
N ARG A 151 23.29 18.56 -7.03
CA ARG A 151 21.94 19.11 -6.97
C ARG A 151 21.45 19.04 -5.54
N GLU A 152 20.79 20.11 -5.10
CA GLU A 152 20.06 20.10 -3.83
C GLU A 152 18.88 19.13 -3.95
N LEU A 153 18.81 18.17 -3.03
CA LEU A 153 17.80 17.13 -2.97
C LEU A 153 17.25 17.08 -1.56
N LYS A 154 15.95 17.32 -1.42
CA LYS A 154 15.26 17.23 -0.14
C LYS A 154 14.87 15.78 0.15
N ASN A 155 14.95 15.36 1.40
CA ASN A 155 14.36 14.08 1.80
C ASN A 155 12.82 14.18 1.89
N SER A 156 12.15 13.05 2.11
CA SER A 156 10.68 12.97 2.13
C SER A 156 10.02 13.81 3.23
N VAL A 157 10.74 14.16 4.31
CA VAL A 157 10.25 15.04 5.38
C VAL A 157 10.51 16.51 5.05
N GLU A 158 11.71 16.86 4.59
CA GLU A 158 12.11 18.22 4.24
C GLU A 158 11.32 18.80 3.04
N ILE A 159 10.83 17.94 2.15
CA ILE A 159 10.08 18.34 0.97
C ILE A 159 8.59 18.59 1.26
N ILE A 160 8.11 18.22 2.45
CA ILE A 160 6.71 18.40 2.83
C ILE A 160 6.36 19.90 2.81
N GLY A 161 5.26 20.23 2.14
CA GLY A 161 4.79 21.60 2.04
C GLY A 161 3.75 21.78 0.94
N PRO A 162 3.43 23.02 0.55
CA PRO A 162 2.53 23.28 -0.57
C PRO A 162 3.03 22.62 -1.87
N LEU A 163 2.11 22.28 -2.78
CA LEU A 163 2.48 21.82 -4.12
C LEU A 163 3.45 22.81 -4.81
N PRO A 164 4.33 22.32 -5.72
CA PRO A 164 5.11 23.22 -6.58
C PRO A 164 4.17 24.19 -7.33
N PRO A 165 4.58 25.45 -7.55
CA PRO A 165 3.82 26.36 -8.40
C PRO A 165 3.61 25.75 -9.80
N VAL A 166 2.49 26.10 -10.46
CA VAL A 166 2.21 25.62 -11.82
C VAL A 166 3.35 26.01 -12.74
N THR A 167 3.77 25.06 -13.58
CA THR A 167 4.70 25.30 -14.69
C THR A 167 3.92 25.31 -16.00
N PRO A 168 3.70 26.49 -16.62
CA PRO A 168 2.98 26.59 -17.88
C PRO A 168 3.65 25.81 -19.02
N PRO A 169 2.89 25.42 -20.06
CA PRO A 169 3.46 24.82 -21.26
C PRO A 169 4.47 25.79 -21.89
N GLY A 170 5.65 25.28 -22.27
CA GLY A 170 6.71 26.10 -22.89
C GLY A 170 7.47 27.04 -21.95
N ALA A 171 7.28 26.92 -20.63
CA ALA A 171 8.05 27.71 -19.66
C ALA A 171 9.57 27.48 -19.81
N LYS A 172 10.35 28.57 -19.88
CA LYS A 172 11.83 28.51 -19.99
C LYS A 172 12.51 27.96 -18.73
N LYS A 173 11.83 28.05 -17.59
CA LYS A 173 12.27 27.51 -16.30
C LYS A 173 11.09 26.82 -15.65
N GLU A 174 11.32 25.63 -15.14
CA GLU A 174 10.29 24.83 -14.47
C GLU A 174 10.25 25.15 -12.98
N ASN A 175 9.05 25.25 -12.42
CA ASN A 175 8.81 25.35 -10.98
C ASN A 175 8.80 23.93 -10.41
N ALA A 176 9.99 23.30 -10.38
CA ALA A 176 10.15 21.91 -9.97
C ALA A 176 10.69 21.79 -8.55
N PHE A 177 10.22 20.79 -7.80
CA PHE A 177 10.87 20.34 -6.58
C PHE A 177 11.74 19.12 -6.89
N TYR A 178 12.86 19.00 -6.19
CA TYR A 178 13.81 17.90 -6.32
C TYR A 178 13.95 17.20 -4.98
N GLY A 179 13.85 15.87 -4.99
CA GLY A 179 13.97 15.08 -3.79
C GLY A 179 14.72 13.77 -4.00
N VAL A 180 14.93 13.06 -2.90
CA VAL A 180 15.59 11.76 -2.89
C VAL A 180 14.91 10.83 -1.90
N ALA A 181 14.59 9.62 -2.35
CA ALA A 181 14.23 8.50 -1.47
C ALA A 181 15.48 7.64 -1.21
N ILE A 182 15.62 7.12 0.00
CA ILE A 182 16.82 6.43 0.50
C ILE A 182 16.41 5.15 1.22
N TRP A 183 17.05 4.04 0.85
CA TRP A 183 16.87 2.74 1.52
C TRP A 183 18.21 2.19 2.01
N ARG A 184 18.16 1.56 3.17
CA ARG A 184 19.29 0.92 3.85
C ARG A 184 18.98 -0.54 4.10
N GLY A 185 19.97 -1.41 3.92
CA GLY A 185 19.85 -2.83 4.25
C GLY A 185 18.95 -3.61 3.28
N VAL A 186 18.77 -3.11 2.06
CA VAL A 186 18.14 -3.89 0.97
C VAL A 186 18.94 -5.17 0.79
N ASP A 187 18.24 -6.30 0.69
CA ASP A 187 18.85 -7.62 0.59
C ASP A 187 19.77 -7.67 -0.65
N PRO A 188 21.08 -7.94 -0.49
CA PRO A 188 22.03 -7.97 -1.61
C PRO A 188 21.72 -9.06 -2.64
N ASP A 189 20.94 -10.07 -2.27
CA ASP A 189 20.50 -11.16 -3.16
C ASP A 189 19.20 -10.79 -3.92
N THR A 190 18.74 -9.53 -3.84
CA THR A 190 17.52 -9.09 -4.53
C THR A 190 17.72 -9.00 -6.04
N ASP A 191 16.89 -9.70 -6.80
CA ASP A 191 16.82 -9.65 -8.26
C ASP A 191 15.59 -8.87 -8.74
N TYR A 192 14.43 -9.10 -8.12
CA TYR A 192 13.17 -8.44 -8.48
C TYR A 192 12.63 -7.61 -7.34
N PHE A 193 12.36 -6.35 -7.65
CA PHE A 193 11.77 -5.45 -6.66
C PHE A 193 10.89 -4.38 -7.31
N THR A 194 9.93 -3.90 -6.53
CA THR A 194 8.99 -2.87 -6.91
C THR A 194 9.11 -1.69 -5.98
N ILE A 195 9.20 -0.48 -6.52
CA ILE A 195 9.13 0.77 -5.74
C ILE A 195 7.76 1.39 -5.95
N TYR A 196 7.08 1.67 -4.84
CA TYR A 196 5.81 2.39 -4.79
C TYR A 196 6.05 3.82 -4.33
N LEU A 197 5.48 4.77 -5.08
CA LEU A 197 5.52 6.21 -4.84
C LEU A 197 4.12 6.68 -4.48
N MET A 198 3.93 7.11 -3.25
CA MET A 198 2.68 7.61 -2.70
C MET A 198 2.77 9.12 -2.45
N GLY A 199 1.62 9.82 -2.43
CA GLY A 199 1.59 11.26 -2.19
C GLY A 199 1.98 12.13 -3.39
N PHE A 200 2.04 11.55 -4.60
CA PHE A 200 2.26 12.26 -5.88
C PHE A 200 0.95 12.62 -6.62
N SER A 201 -0.18 12.23 -6.04
CA SER A 201 -1.54 12.61 -6.42
C SER A 201 -2.42 12.50 -5.18
N ASN A 202 -3.49 13.30 -5.10
CA ASN A 202 -4.56 13.07 -4.12
C ASN A 202 -5.66 12.13 -4.65
N GLY A 203 -5.44 11.47 -5.79
CA GLY A 203 -6.38 10.53 -6.37
C GLY A 203 -6.74 9.40 -5.42
N TYR A 204 -8.03 9.13 -5.24
CA TYR A 204 -8.50 7.98 -4.47
C TYR A 204 -9.70 7.28 -5.11
N LYS A 205 -10.01 6.06 -4.66
CA LYS A 205 -11.24 5.33 -4.98
C LYS A 205 -11.82 4.76 -3.70
N TYR A 206 -13.14 4.77 -3.58
CA TYR A 206 -13.82 3.92 -2.61
C TYR A 206 -14.05 2.56 -3.26
N VAL A 207 -13.45 1.53 -2.71
CA VAL A 207 -13.40 0.18 -3.26
C VAL A 207 -14.07 -0.80 -2.31
N ARG A 208 -14.95 -1.65 -2.85
CA ARG A 208 -15.54 -2.80 -2.17
C ARG A 208 -15.04 -4.10 -2.81
N GLY A 209 -15.19 -5.20 -2.07
CA GLY A 209 -14.69 -6.52 -2.41
C GLY A 209 -13.58 -7.01 -1.47
N PRO A 210 -13.01 -8.20 -1.72
CA PRO A 210 -13.26 -9.04 -2.90
C PRO A 210 -14.67 -9.65 -2.94
N VAL A 211 -15.25 -9.77 -4.12
CA VAL A 211 -16.51 -10.51 -4.39
C VAL A 211 -16.30 -11.53 -5.50
N SER A 212 -17.13 -12.58 -5.53
CA SER A 212 -17.22 -13.51 -6.67
C SER A 212 -17.88 -12.84 -7.87
N TYR A 213 -17.71 -13.43 -9.06
CA TYR A 213 -18.34 -12.93 -10.28
C TYR A 213 -19.88 -12.99 -10.21
N GLU A 214 -20.45 -14.06 -9.64
CA GLU A 214 -21.90 -14.18 -9.42
C GLU A 214 -22.44 -13.07 -8.49
N GLN A 215 -21.72 -12.75 -7.41
CA GLN A 215 -22.09 -11.62 -6.56
C GLN A 215 -21.99 -10.29 -7.30
N LEU A 216 -20.98 -10.11 -8.16
CA LEU A 216 -20.84 -8.91 -8.98
C LEU A 216 -22.02 -8.75 -9.95
N LYS A 217 -22.50 -9.85 -10.56
CA LYS A 217 -23.71 -9.86 -11.40
C LYS A 217 -24.96 -9.53 -10.60
N GLN A 218 -25.11 -10.09 -9.41
CA GLN A 218 -26.26 -9.78 -8.54
C GLN A 218 -26.28 -8.30 -8.17
N LEU A 219 -25.12 -7.71 -7.83
CA LEU A 219 -25.00 -6.28 -7.57
C LEU A 219 -25.41 -5.42 -8.78
N ALA A 220 -25.08 -5.85 -10.00
CA ALA A 220 -25.50 -5.19 -11.23
C ALA A 220 -27.03 -5.31 -11.46
N ALA A 221 -27.60 -6.50 -11.25
CA ALA A 221 -29.03 -6.77 -11.38
C ALA A 221 -29.87 -5.97 -10.37
N ASP A 222 -29.37 -5.82 -9.14
CA ASP A 222 -30.02 -5.06 -8.06
C ASP A 222 -29.81 -3.53 -8.20
N GLY A 223 -29.10 -3.08 -9.25
CA GLY A 223 -28.79 -1.67 -9.49
C GLY A 223 -27.79 -1.06 -8.50
N GLN A 224 -27.16 -1.89 -7.67
CA GLN A 224 -26.14 -1.47 -6.70
C GLN A 224 -24.79 -1.18 -7.40
N LEU A 225 -24.48 -1.92 -8.47
CA LEU A 225 -23.37 -1.66 -9.39
C LEU A 225 -23.89 -1.00 -10.67
N LYS A 226 -23.36 0.19 -11.01
CA LYS A 226 -23.74 0.93 -12.22
C LYS A 226 -22.72 0.68 -13.33
N MET A 227 -23.13 0.83 -14.58
CA MET A 227 -22.23 0.69 -15.74
C MET A 227 -21.01 1.62 -15.70
N ALA A 228 -21.14 2.80 -15.06
CA ALA A 228 -20.08 3.79 -14.91
C ALA A 228 -19.16 3.54 -13.70
N ASP A 229 -19.52 2.61 -12.80
CA ASP A 229 -18.60 2.15 -11.77
C ASP A 229 -17.45 1.39 -12.41
N GLN A 230 -16.29 1.38 -11.78
CA GLN A 230 -15.16 0.61 -12.27
C GLN A 230 -15.05 -0.70 -11.50
N VAL A 231 -14.60 -1.74 -12.18
CA VAL A 231 -14.27 -3.03 -11.58
C VAL A 231 -12.81 -3.37 -11.83
N TRP A 232 -12.27 -4.25 -11.00
CA TRP A 232 -10.91 -4.73 -11.08
C TRP A 232 -10.82 -6.22 -10.76
N ASP A 233 -10.12 -6.94 -11.61
CA ASP A 233 -9.94 -8.40 -11.60
C ASP A 233 -8.60 -8.84 -10.98
N THR A 234 -7.91 -7.91 -10.30
CA THR A 234 -6.54 -8.04 -9.75
C THR A 234 -5.39 -8.14 -10.77
N LYS A 235 -5.70 -8.33 -12.06
CA LYS A 235 -4.71 -8.65 -13.10
C LYS A 235 -4.54 -7.53 -14.12
N SER A 236 -5.65 -6.86 -14.45
CA SER A 236 -5.81 -5.87 -15.50
C SER A 236 -5.87 -4.45 -14.92
N ASP A 237 -6.05 -3.44 -15.76
CA ASP A 237 -6.33 -2.08 -15.30
C ASP A 237 -7.82 -1.95 -14.89
N TRP A 238 -8.13 -0.98 -14.03
CA TRP A 238 -9.51 -0.67 -13.64
C TRP A 238 -10.34 -0.33 -14.88
N THR A 239 -11.43 -1.07 -15.08
CA THR A 239 -12.24 -1.00 -16.30
C THR A 239 -13.68 -0.67 -15.94
N GLY A 240 -14.41 0.04 -16.80
CA GLY A 240 -15.83 0.34 -16.56
C GLY A 240 -16.64 -0.96 -16.46
N ALA A 241 -17.55 -1.05 -15.48
CA ALA A 241 -18.37 -2.23 -15.26
C ALA A 241 -19.21 -2.56 -16.52
N GLY A 242 -19.69 -1.54 -17.24
CA GLY A 242 -20.42 -1.73 -18.50
C GLY A 242 -19.59 -2.33 -19.64
N GLU A 243 -18.25 -2.34 -19.53
CA GLU A 243 -17.34 -2.94 -20.51
C GLU A 243 -17.06 -4.42 -20.22
N ILE A 244 -17.45 -4.92 -19.04
CA ILE A 244 -17.32 -6.33 -18.70
C ILE A 244 -18.43 -7.12 -19.39
N GLU A 245 -18.03 -8.04 -20.26
CA GLU A 245 -18.95 -8.95 -20.93
C GLU A 245 -19.76 -9.77 -19.91
N ASN A 246 -21.00 -10.11 -20.25
CA ASN A 246 -21.98 -10.81 -19.39
C ASN A 246 -22.40 -10.10 -18.09
N LEU A 247 -21.76 -8.99 -17.67
CA LEU A 247 -22.08 -8.34 -16.39
C LEU A 247 -23.42 -7.61 -16.39
N PHE A 248 -23.76 -6.94 -17.50
CA PHE A 248 -25.04 -6.24 -17.70
C PHE A 248 -25.85 -6.78 -18.89
N ASP A 249 -25.30 -7.75 -19.62
CA ASP A 249 -25.90 -8.34 -20.81
C ASP A 249 -25.62 -9.85 -20.84
N GLU A 250 -26.55 -10.62 -20.29
CA GLU A 250 -26.41 -12.07 -20.13
C GLU A 250 -26.29 -12.84 -21.46
N SER A 251 -26.55 -12.18 -22.61
CA SER A 251 -26.41 -12.79 -23.93
C SER A 251 -24.95 -12.99 -24.35
N LYS A 252 -24.00 -12.28 -23.73
CA LYS A 252 -22.55 -12.41 -24.00
C LYS A 252 -21.92 -13.48 -23.11
N PRO A 253 -20.82 -14.14 -23.53
CA PRO A 253 -20.09 -15.04 -22.63
C PRO A 253 -19.42 -14.26 -21.48
N PRO A 254 -19.24 -14.87 -20.29
CA PRO A 254 -18.48 -14.26 -19.22
C PRO A 254 -16.98 -14.18 -19.55
N PRO A 255 -16.23 -13.27 -18.91
CA PRO A 255 -14.78 -13.20 -19.07
C PRO A 255 -14.09 -14.53 -18.72
N PRO A 256 -12.94 -14.85 -19.35
CA PRO A 256 -12.16 -16.03 -18.98
C PRO A 256 -11.82 -16.05 -17.48
N ASP A 257 -11.99 -17.21 -16.84
CA ASP A 257 -11.75 -17.43 -15.41
C ASP A 257 -12.51 -16.47 -14.47
N ALA A 258 -13.64 -15.89 -14.90
CA ALA A 258 -14.43 -14.95 -14.10
C ALA A 258 -14.78 -15.52 -12.70
N ASP A 259 -15.20 -16.78 -12.62
CA ASP A 259 -15.61 -17.44 -11.37
C ASP A 259 -14.44 -17.74 -10.42
N LYS A 260 -13.21 -17.81 -10.94
CA LYS A 260 -11.99 -18.02 -10.14
C LYS A 260 -11.33 -16.70 -9.75
N THR A 261 -11.85 -15.58 -10.24
CA THR A 261 -11.27 -14.27 -10.06
C THR A 261 -11.92 -13.58 -8.86
N GLN A 262 -11.11 -12.96 -8.02
CA GLN A 262 -11.59 -12.06 -6.98
C GLN A 262 -11.81 -10.68 -7.60
N TRP A 263 -13.05 -10.19 -7.56
CA TRP A 263 -13.42 -8.92 -8.15
C TRP A 263 -13.53 -7.83 -7.09
N PHE A 264 -13.05 -6.65 -7.45
CA PHE A 264 -13.22 -5.43 -6.68
C PHE A 264 -14.01 -4.43 -7.51
N TYR A 265 -14.76 -3.54 -6.87
CA TYR A 265 -15.54 -2.54 -7.59
C TYR A 265 -15.57 -1.21 -6.85
N THR A 266 -15.73 -0.13 -7.59
CA THR A 266 -15.81 1.21 -7.02
C THR A 266 -17.23 1.57 -6.64
N VAL A 267 -17.38 2.37 -5.59
CA VAL A 267 -18.63 3.04 -5.26
C VAL A 267 -18.42 4.55 -5.21
N THR A 268 -19.48 5.31 -5.54
CA THR A 268 -19.46 6.77 -5.42
C THR A 268 -19.78 7.19 -3.99
N SER A 269 -19.32 8.38 -3.59
CA SER A 269 -19.44 8.86 -2.19
C SER A 269 -20.90 8.92 -1.68
N ASP A 270 -21.85 9.24 -2.55
CA ASP A 270 -23.29 9.24 -2.27
C ASP A 270 -23.86 7.86 -1.94
N ARG A 271 -23.20 6.79 -2.39
CA ARG A 271 -23.60 5.38 -2.15
C ARG A 271 -22.81 4.69 -1.04
N LEU A 272 -21.98 5.43 -0.29
CA LEU A 272 -21.24 4.86 0.83
C LEU A 272 -22.11 4.50 2.02
N ALA A 273 -23.22 5.22 2.23
CA ALA A 273 -24.12 5.01 3.37
C ALA A 273 -24.94 3.71 3.29
N THR A 274 -24.95 3.04 2.13
CA THR A 274 -25.70 1.81 1.90
C THR A 274 -24.76 0.62 1.73
N GLY A 275 -24.69 -0.26 2.74
CA GLY A 275 -23.94 -1.53 2.68
C GLY A 275 -22.59 -1.51 3.40
N GLU A 276 -21.73 -2.48 3.07
CA GLU A 276 -20.41 -2.68 3.70
C GLU A 276 -19.48 -1.47 3.57
N PRO A 277 -18.57 -1.26 4.54
CA PRO A 277 -17.60 -0.18 4.49
C PRO A 277 -16.73 -0.32 3.24
N ALA A 278 -16.62 0.75 2.46
CA ALA A 278 -15.69 0.79 1.34
C ALA A 278 -14.28 1.13 1.85
N GLN A 279 -13.28 0.43 1.32
CA GLN A 279 -11.89 0.75 1.54
C GLN A 279 -11.48 1.95 0.69
N ILE A 280 -10.69 2.86 1.25
CA ILE A 280 -10.07 3.93 0.47
C ILE A 280 -8.83 3.34 -0.20
N TRP A 281 -8.74 3.43 -1.52
CA TRP A 281 -7.56 3.06 -2.26
C TRP A 281 -6.95 4.31 -2.87
N ARG A 282 -5.67 4.58 -2.59
CA ARG A 282 -4.95 5.75 -3.06
C ARG A 282 -4.19 5.48 -4.34
N ARG A 283 -4.18 6.50 -5.19
CA ARG A 283 -3.43 6.52 -6.44
C ARG A 283 -1.93 6.53 -6.13
N THR A 284 -1.28 5.45 -6.51
CA THR A 284 0.11 5.14 -6.21
C THR A 284 0.85 4.88 -7.52
N LEU A 285 2.02 5.48 -7.68
CA LEU A 285 2.88 5.20 -8.83
C LEU A 285 3.73 3.95 -8.54
N ARG A 286 3.66 2.96 -9.42
CA ARG A 286 4.40 1.70 -9.33
C ARG A 286 5.53 1.68 -10.35
N LEU A 287 6.74 1.37 -9.88
CA LEU A 287 7.94 1.16 -10.67
C LEU A 287 8.44 -0.26 -10.42
N LYS A 288 8.46 -1.11 -11.45
CA LYS A 288 9.02 -2.46 -11.33
C LYS A 288 10.46 -2.44 -11.80
N TYR A 289 11.34 -3.15 -11.11
CA TYR A 289 12.75 -3.25 -11.45
C TYR A 289 13.21 -4.70 -11.46
N TRP A 290 14.26 -4.93 -12.24
CA TRP A 290 15.04 -6.15 -12.28
C TRP A 290 16.53 -5.81 -12.24
N ARG A 291 17.30 -6.59 -11.49
CA ARG A 291 18.75 -6.46 -11.39
C ARG A 291 19.38 -7.85 -11.55
N PRO A 292 19.98 -8.18 -12.70
CA PRO A 292 20.81 -9.37 -12.84
C PRO A 292 22.18 -9.09 -12.21
N GLY A 293 22.30 -9.25 -10.90
CA GLY A 293 23.55 -8.94 -10.19
C GLY A 293 23.84 -9.98 -9.13
N ASP A 294 25.13 -10.23 -8.86
CA ASP A 294 25.49 -11.02 -7.70
C ASP A 294 25.39 -10.19 -6.41
N ARG A 295 25.45 -10.88 -5.28
CA ARG A 295 25.35 -10.29 -3.94
C ARG A 295 26.62 -9.60 -3.46
N PHE A 296 27.73 -9.77 -4.17
CA PHE A 296 29.07 -9.38 -3.70
C PHE A 296 29.55 -8.07 -4.31
N ASP A 297 29.24 -7.80 -5.58
CA ASP A 297 29.63 -6.57 -6.28
C ASP A 297 28.41 -5.85 -6.86
N GLN A 298 27.50 -5.42 -5.98
CA GLN A 298 26.28 -4.73 -6.39
C GLN A 298 26.59 -3.44 -7.16
N ASN A 299 26.07 -3.36 -8.39
CA ASN A 299 26.28 -2.21 -9.26
C ASN A 299 24.96 -1.57 -9.69
N GLU A 300 24.84 -0.26 -9.54
CA GLU A 300 23.65 0.48 -9.98
C GLU A 300 23.40 0.38 -11.50
N PHE A 301 24.46 0.17 -12.30
CA PHE A 301 24.32 0.00 -13.74
C PHE A 301 23.64 -1.32 -14.13
N GLU A 302 23.43 -2.25 -13.19
CA GLU A 302 22.69 -3.49 -13.40
C GLU A 302 21.19 -3.29 -13.23
N VAL A 303 20.77 -2.22 -12.53
CA VAL A 303 19.35 -1.99 -12.29
C VAL A 303 18.64 -1.59 -13.58
N ARG A 304 17.57 -2.31 -13.91
CA ARG A 304 16.74 -2.09 -15.10
C ARG A 304 15.30 -1.90 -14.68
N LEU A 305 14.64 -0.91 -15.27
CA LEU A 305 13.19 -0.77 -15.15
C LEU A 305 12.51 -1.87 -15.96
N GLN A 306 11.56 -2.57 -15.36
CA GLN A 306 10.76 -3.61 -15.99
C GLN A 306 9.42 -3.02 -16.46
N GLY A 307 9.33 -2.73 -17.75
CA GLY A 307 8.17 -2.08 -18.35
C GLY A 307 8.06 -0.61 -17.96
N GLU A 308 6.91 -0.01 -18.26
CA GLU A 308 6.65 1.41 -18.02
C GLU A 308 6.17 1.66 -16.58
N PRO A 309 6.50 2.83 -15.98
CA PRO A 309 5.86 3.30 -14.76
C PRO A 309 4.34 3.33 -14.91
N ARG A 310 3.60 2.86 -13.90
CA ARG A 310 2.13 2.86 -13.94
C ARG A 310 1.50 3.43 -12.69
N TRP A 311 0.51 4.30 -12.89
CA TRP A 311 -0.43 4.66 -11.83
C TRP A 311 -1.36 3.48 -11.56
N ILE A 312 -1.43 3.06 -10.31
CA ILE A 312 -2.36 2.04 -9.80
C ILE A 312 -3.10 2.60 -8.60
N TYR A 313 -4.17 1.93 -8.17
CA TYR A 313 -4.80 2.22 -6.89
C TYR A 313 -4.46 1.10 -5.92
N ARG A 314 -4.00 1.46 -4.73
CA ARG A 314 -3.67 0.53 -3.65
C ARG A 314 -4.43 0.91 -2.37
N PRO A 315 -4.79 -0.04 -1.51
CA PRO A 315 -5.35 0.26 -0.20
C PRO A 315 -4.56 1.34 0.54
N ASP A 316 -5.29 2.32 1.09
CA ASP A 316 -4.77 3.41 1.89
C ASP A 316 -4.31 2.85 3.24
N ARG A 317 -3.01 2.52 3.28
CA ARG A 317 -2.29 1.62 4.21
C ARG A 317 -2.24 0.18 3.70
N PRO A 318 -1.07 -0.49 3.73
CA PRO A 318 -1.07 -1.94 3.71
C PRO A 318 -1.94 -2.34 4.89
N VAL A 319 -3.08 -2.92 4.60
CA VAL A 319 -3.76 -3.76 5.55
C VAL A 319 -2.75 -4.86 5.84
N ASP A 320 -2.02 -4.74 6.95
CA ASP A 320 -1.57 -5.93 7.62
C ASP A 320 -2.85 -6.69 7.96
N PRO A 321 -3.07 -7.93 7.47
CA PRO A 321 -4.26 -8.69 7.83
C PRO A 321 -4.44 -8.77 9.36
N ALA A 322 -3.35 -8.71 10.13
CA ALA A 322 -3.35 -8.64 11.59
C ALA A 322 -3.93 -7.31 12.16
N LEU A 323 -4.03 -6.25 11.35
CA LEU A 323 -4.55 -4.93 11.72
C LEU A 323 -5.82 -4.51 10.96
N ALA A 324 -6.25 -5.25 9.93
CA ALA A 324 -7.64 -5.17 9.45
C ALA A 324 -8.51 -6.00 10.37
N LEU A 325 -8.94 -5.37 11.44
CA LEU A 325 -9.98 -5.95 12.28
C LEU A 325 -11.31 -5.46 11.70
N PRO A 326 -12.14 -6.35 11.10
CA PRO A 326 -13.50 -6.00 10.68
C PRO A 326 -14.45 -5.79 11.87
N GLU A 327 -13.94 -5.92 13.09
CA GLU A 327 -14.65 -5.99 14.35
C GLU A 327 -14.07 -4.98 15.37
N PRO A 328 -14.85 -4.59 16.40
CA PRO A 328 -14.36 -3.74 17.49
C PRO A 328 -13.12 -4.34 18.15
N ALA A 329 -12.15 -3.47 18.45
CA ALA A 329 -10.90 -3.88 19.07
C ALA A 329 -10.38 -2.80 20.03
N VAL A 330 -9.66 -3.24 21.04
CA VAL A 330 -8.91 -2.39 21.97
C VAL A 330 -7.45 -2.41 21.54
N ALA A 331 -6.91 -1.24 21.22
CA ALA A 331 -5.50 -1.05 20.91
C ALA A 331 -4.80 -0.26 22.01
N VAL A 332 -3.70 -0.81 22.53
CA VAL A 332 -2.95 -0.27 23.66
C VAL A 332 -1.48 -0.17 23.29
N VAL A 333 -0.88 0.99 23.54
CA VAL A 333 0.57 1.17 23.53
C VAL A 333 1.02 1.25 24.98
N GLY A 334 1.77 0.27 25.47
CA GLY A 334 2.08 0.13 26.89
C GLY A 334 1.07 -0.73 27.64
N GLY A 335 0.41 -0.16 28.65
CA GLY A 335 -0.48 -0.90 29.55
C GLY A 335 -1.86 -0.26 29.71
N TYR A 336 -2.91 -1.08 29.70
CA TYR A 336 -4.29 -0.66 29.97
C TYR A 336 -5.15 -1.86 30.38
N GLU A 337 -5.82 -1.78 31.54
CA GLU A 337 -6.79 -2.77 32.05
C GLU A 337 -6.39 -4.26 31.93
N GLY A 338 -5.10 -4.59 32.10
CA GLY A 338 -4.59 -5.98 32.03
C GLY A 338 -3.97 -6.37 30.68
N LEU A 339 -4.08 -5.51 29.68
CA LEU A 339 -3.27 -5.53 28.47
C LEU A 339 -1.90 -4.90 28.76
N GLN A 340 -0.81 -5.58 28.41
CA GLN A 340 0.56 -5.14 28.69
C GLN A 340 1.52 -5.57 27.57
N GLY A 341 2.05 -4.60 26.82
CA GLY A 341 3.07 -4.79 25.78
C GLY A 341 3.52 -3.47 25.17
N GLU A 342 4.47 -3.47 24.25
CA GLU A 342 4.79 -2.23 23.50
C GLU A 342 3.63 -1.83 22.58
N LEU A 343 2.97 -2.82 21.99
CA LEU A 343 1.72 -2.67 21.26
C LEU A 343 0.87 -3.91 21.50
N VAL A 344 -0.38 -3.72 21.87
CA VAL A 344 -1.37 -4.79 22.02
C VAL A 344 -2.60 -4.40 21.24
N VAL A 345 -3.10 -5.31 20.42
CA VAL A 345 -4.37 -5.17 19.72
C VAL A 345 -5.18 -6.41 20.03
N LEU A 346 -6.27 -6.25 20.77
CA LEU A 346 -7.18 -7.32 21.14
C LEU A 346 -8.56 -7.07 20.51
N ALA A 347 -9.00 -8.02 19.72
CA ALA A 347 -10.25 -8.03 18.97
C ALA A 347 -11.04 -9.31 19.28
N GLN A 348 -12.31 -9.36 18.89
CA GLN A 348 -13.20 -10.50 19.20
C GLN A 348 -12.68 -11.85 18.64
N GLY A 349 -11.99 -11.85 17.50
CA GLY A 349 -11.44 -13.02 16.83
C GLY A 349 -9.91 -13.07 16.81
N HIS A 350 -9.21 -12.09 17.38
CA HIS A 350 -7.76 -11.97 17.22
C HIS A 350 -7.05 -11.29 18.41
N LEU A 351 -5.87 -11.79 18.77
CA LEU A 351 -4.90 -11.06 19.61
C LEU A 351 -3.60 -10.86 18.84
N TYR A 352 -3.14 -9.62 18.74
CA TYR A 352 -1.81 -9.27 18.25
C TYR A 352 -1.05 -8.51 19.34
N GLY A 353 0.23 -8.84 19.54
CA GLY A 353 1.04 -8.24 20.59
C GLY A 353 2.52 -8.14 20.20
N MET A 354 3.12 -6.97 20.42
CA MET A 354 4.56 -6.76 20.35
C MET A 354 5.11 -6.59 21.76
N ASN A 355 6.12 -7.39 22.11
CA ASN A 355 6.67 -7.45 23.47
C ASN A 355 5.56 -7.62 24.52
N LEU A 356 4.58 -8.46 24.20
CA LEU A 356 3.41 -8.77 25.01
C LEU A 356 3.82 -9.60 26.23
N THR A 357 3.40 -9.16 27.41
CA THR A 357 3.54 -9.92 28.68
C THR A 357 2.19 -10.30 29.27
N GLY A 358 1.11 -9.62 28.86
CA GLY A 358 -0.24 -9.92 29.32
C GLY A 358 -1.32 -9.40 28.37
N ALA A 359 -2.37 -10.19 28.20
CA ALA A 359 -3.63 -9.75 27.63
C ALA A 359 -4.79 -10.25 28.50
N ALA A 360 -5.48 -9.30 29.12
CA ALA A 360 -6.68 -9.53 29.92
C ALA A 360 -7.61 -8.32 29.78
N LEU A 361 -8.92 -8.58 29.70
CA LEU A 361 -9.98 -7.61 29.92
C LEU A 361 -10.96 -8.30 30.87
N ASP A 362 -10.85 -7.99 32.17
CA ASP A 362 -11.44 -8.71 33.32
C ASP A 362 -10.94 -10.15 33.55
N VAL A 363 -10.89 -10.97 32.51
CA VAL A 363 -10.45 -12.38 32.56
C VAL A 363 -9.12 -12.53 31.81
N PRO A 364 -8.13 -13.26 32.37
CA PRO A 364 -6.87 -13.53 31.68
C PRO A 364 -7.06 -14.36 30.40
N LEU A 365 -6.57 -13.84 29.27
CA LEU A 365 -6.56 -14.54 27.99
C LEU A 365 -5.16 -15.07 27.66
N PHE A 366 -4.14 -14.24 27.87
CA PHE A 366 -2.74 -14.52 27.61
C PHE A 366 -1.85 -13.95 28.72
N ALA A 367 -0.79 -14.67 29.10
CA ALA A 367 0.30 -14.12 29.88
C ALA A 367 1.64 -14.76 29.49
N ALA A 368 2.73 -14.02 29.65
CA ALA A 368 4.09 -14.52 29.47
C ALA A 368 5.01 -14.01 30.57
N ASP A 369 6.00 -14.82 30.97
CA ASP A 369 6.97 -14.45 32.00
C ASP A 369 8.02 -13.44 31.47
N SER A 370 8.39 -13.58 30.20
CA SER A 370 9.21 -12.63 29.46
C SER A 370 8.47 -12.08 28.23
N PRO A 371 8.80 -10.86 27.75
CA PRO A 371 8.15 -10.26 26.57
C PRO A 371 8.25 -11.14 25.32
N VAL A 372 7.13 -11.32 24.64
CA VAL A 372 7.04 -12.10 23.39
C VAL A 372 6.25 -11.37 22.31
N HIS A 373 6.54 -11.65 21.05
CA HIS A 373 5.64 -11.26 19.95
C HIS A 373 4.60 -12.35 19.75
N VAL A 374 3.34 -11.97 19.63
CA VAL A 374 2.21 -12.91 19.52
C VAL A 374 1.28 -12.45 18.40
N ASP A 375 0.89 -13.41 17.57
CA ASP A 375 -0.22 -13.30 16.63
C ASP A 375 -1.11 -14.54 16.87
N TRP A 376 -2.34 -14.33 17.32
CA TRP A 376 -3.28 -15.39 17.65
C TRP A 376 -4.61 -15.17 16.93
N ASP A 377 -4.90 -16.05 15.97
CA ASP A 377 -6.19 -16.19 15.32
C ASP A 377 -7.06 -17.18 16.12
N PHE A 378 -8.14 -16.66 16.73
CA PHE A 378 -9.01 -17.45 17.57
C PHE A 378 -9.88 -18.42 16.78
N GLN A 379 -10.21 -18.10 15.53
CA GLN A 379 -11.07 -18.91 14.67
C GLN A 379 -10.33 -20.16 14.18
N SER A 380 -9.09 -19.99 13.70
CA SER A 380 -8.26 -21.14 13.28
C SER A 380 -7.58 -21.82 14.47
N GLY A 381 -7.48 -21.15 15.62
CA GLY A 381 -6.77 -21.64 16.80
C GLY A 381 -5.25 -21.75 16.55
N VAL A 382 -4.72 -20.92 15.65
CA VAL A 382 -3.30 -20.84 15.34
C VAL A 382 -2.68 -19.67 16.09
N ILE A 383 -1.53 -19.92 16.70
CA ILE A 383 -0.72 -18.88 17.35
C ILE A 383 0.66 -18.89 16.74
N GLU A 384 1.16 -17.74 16.34
CA GLU A 384 2.58 -17.52 16.14
C GLU A 384 3.16 -16.80 17.35
N VAL A 385 4.21 -17.38 17.93
CA VAL A 385 4.92 -16.79 19.07
C VAL A 385 6.39 -16.63 18.67
N THR A 386 6.94 -15.44 18.88
CA THR A 386 8.40 -15.22 18.81
C THR A 386 8.91 -14.78 20.17
N ALA A 387 9.74 -15.62 20.78
CA ALA A 387 10.35 -15.36 22.08
C ALA A 387 11.83 -14.99 21.92
N GLY A 388 12.28 -13.95 22.62
CA GLY A 388 13.70 -13.54 22.62
C GLY A 388 14.59 -14.41 23.50
N GLU A 389 13.99 -15.09 24.48
CA GLU A 389 14.61 -16.01 25.43
C GLU A 389 13.62 -17.11 25.81
N ASP A 390 14.11 -18.16 26.48
CA ASP A 390 13.25 -19.22 26.99
C ASP A 390 12.25 -18.65 28.01
N THR A 391 10.96 -18.89 27.77
CA THR A 391 9.87 -18.26 28.51
C THR A 391 8.70 -19.21 28.71
N GLU A 392 7.90 -18.94 29.73
CA GLU A 392 6.63 -19.63 29.97
C GLU A 392 5.48 -18.73 29.50
N ILE A 393 4.61 -19.27 28.65
CA ILE A 393 3.35 -18.63 28.25
C ILE A 393 2.16 -19.39 28.84
N ARG A 394 1.10 -18.64 29.14
CA ARG A 394 -0.12 -19.12 29.78
C ARG A 394 -1.33 -18.69 28.95
N LEU A 395 -2.11 -19.66 28.49
CA LEU A 395 -3.20 -19.46 27.52
C LEU A 395 -4.56 -19.93 28.05
N ALA A 396 -5.61 -19.15 27.83
CA ALA A 396 -6.98 -19.53 28.19
C ALA A 396 -7.63 -20.43 27.13
N LEU A 397 -7.29 -21.73 27.11
CA LEU A 397 -7.75 -22.67 26.05
C LEU A 397 -9.02 -23.45 26.43
N ALA A 398 -9.95 -23.55 25.47
CA ALA A 398 -11.20 -24.33 25.57
C ALA A 398 -10.96 -25.84 25.49
N ASN A 399 -10.09 -26.26 24.58
CA ASN A 399 -9.78 -27.66 24.31
C ASN A 399 -8.26 -27.84 24.21
N ILE A 400 -7.72 -28.82 24.94
CA ILE A 400 -6.29 -29.18 24.93
C ILE A 400 -6.01 -30.38 24.01
N PRO A 401 -6.90 -31.38 23.89
CA PRO A 401 -6.77 -32.44 22.90
C PRO A 401 -6.51 -31.92 21.48
N GLY A 402 -5.31 -32.19 20.96
CA GLY A 402 -4.89 -31.77 19.61
C GLY A 402 -4.00 -30.54 19.56
N LEU A 403 -3.68 -29.92 20.71
CA LEU A 403 -2.70 -28.85 20.79
C LEU A 403 -1.33 -29.34 20.31
N ARG A 404 -0.73 -28.61 19.38
CA ARG A 404 0.62 -28.87 18.88
C ARG A 404 1.46 -27.61 18.91
N MET A 405 2.77 -27.78 19.10
CA MET A 405 3.79 -26.76 18.88
C MET A 405 4.78 -27.30 17.85
N ASP A 406 4.97 -26.57 16.75
CA ASP A 406 5.81 -26.96 15.62
C ASP A 406 5.52 -28.39 15.12
N GLY A 407 4.23 -28.73 15.10
CA GLY A 407 3.72 -30.05 14.69
C GLY A 407 3.81 -31.14 15.76
N GLN A 408 4.52 -30.93 16.88
CA GLN A 408 4.61 -31.88 17.99
C GLN A 408 3.44 -31.73 18.95
N ALA A 409 2.80 -32.84 19.32
CA ALA A 409 1.68 -32.83 20.25
C ALA A 409 2.12 -32.38 21.65
N LEU A 410 1.34 -31.49 22.26
CA LEU A 410 1.55 -31.01 23.61
C LEU A 410 0.44 -31.50 24.53
N ASN A 411 0.80 -31.69 25.81
CA ASN A 411 -0.15 -31.97 26.88
C ASN A 411 0.12 -31.01 28.05
N PRO A 412 -0.25 -29.73 27.90
CA PRO A 412 0.02 -28.69 28.90
C PRO A 412 -0.68 -28.98 30.23
N GLU A 413 0.00 -28.63 31.31
CA GLU A 413 -0.59 -28.61 32.65
C GLU A 413 -1.51 -27.39 32.80
N ARG A 414 -2.51 -27.50 33.68
CA ARG A 414 -3.35 -26.37 34.06
C ARG A 414 -2.69 -25.62 35.22
N GLY A 415 -2.35 -24.37 34.98
CA GLY A 415 -1.77 -23.45 35.95
C GLY A 415 -2.81 -22.62 36.70
N PRO A 416 -2.36 -21.58 37.43
CA PRO A 416 -3.24 -20.65 38.15
C PRO A 416 -4.30 -20.02 37.24
N GLY A 417 -5.53 -19.89 37.76
CA GLY A 417 -6.65 -19.33 36.99
C GLY A 417 -7.16 -20.24 35.86
N GLY A 418 -6.74 -21.51 35.80
CA GLY A 418 -7.19 -22.46 34.78
C GLY A 418 -6.51 -22.31 33.42
N LEU A 419 -5.48 -21.47 33.30
CA LEU A 419 -4.71 -21.28 32.07
C LEU A 419 -3.85 -22.51 31.77
N SER A 420 -3.70 -22.83 30.49
CA SER A 420 -2.78 -23.88 30.03
C SER A 420 -1.36 -23.34 30.00
N VAL A 421 -0.43 -24.04 30.67
CA VAL A 421 0.97 -23.61 30.82
C VAL A 421 1.84 -24.27 29.74
N LEU A 422 2.61 -23.46 29.02
CA LEU A 422 3.42 -23.87 27.89
C LEU A 422 4.82 -23.26 27.99
N ARG A 423 5.86 -24.08 27.82
CA ARG A 423 7.24 -23.61 27.75
C ARG A 423 7.64 -23.40 26.30
N VAL A 424 8.20 -22.23 26.01
CA VAL A 424 8.60 -21.80 24.67
C VAL A 424 10.08 -21.44 24.72
N SER A 425 10.90 -22.09 23.89
CA SER A 425 12.30 -21.73 23.77
C SER A 425 12.48 -20.42 23.00
N ALA A 426 13.66 -19.82 23.09
CA ALA A 426 14.01 -18.68 22.25
C ALA A 426 13.87 -19.04 20.75
N GLY A 427 13.17 -18.20 19.99
CA GLY A 427 12.89 -18.42 18.58
C GLY A 427 11.41 -18.22 18.20
N ARG A 428 11.09 -18.55 16.95
CA ARG A 428 9.72 -18.52 16.43
C ARG A 428 9.11 -19.92 16.53
N HIS A 429 7.90 -19.98 17.05
CA HIS A 429 7.13 -21.20 17.27
C HIS A 429 5.70 -21.01 16.76
N THR A 430 5.13 -22.07 16.21
CA THR A 430 3.73 -22.10 15.76
C THR A 430 2.94 -23.09 16.59
N PHE A 431 1.89 -22.61 17.24
CA PHE A 431 0.90 -23.45 17.92
C PHE A 431 -0.31 -23.67 17.02
N SER A 432 -0.88 -24.87 17.05
CA SER A 432 -2.14 -25.18 16.36
C SER A 432 -3.07 -25.96 17.28
N GLY A 433 -4.38 -25.77 17.11
CA GLY A 433 -5.39 -26.32 18.01
C GLY A 433 -5.53 -25.54 19.33
N ALA A 434 -5.02 -24.31 19.38
CA ALA A 434 -5.07 -23.42 20.53
C ALA A 434 -6.27 -22.47 20.45
N THR A 435 -7.49 -23.01 20.56
CA THR A 435 -8.71 -22.19 20.54
C THR A 435 -9.02 -21.62 21.94
N PRO A 436 -9.26 -20.30 22.09
CA PRO A 436 -9.62 -19.71 23.37
C PRO A 436 -10.92 -20.28 23.96
N GLY A 437 -11.02 -20.30 25.28
CA GLY A 437 -12.23 -20.67 26.01
C GLY A 437 -13.36 -19.65 25.83
N PRO A 438 -14.64 -20.07 25.78
CA PRO A 438 -15.77 -19.14 25.60
C PRO A 438 -15.86 -18.09 26.71
N GLU A 439 -15.52 -18.45 27.95
CA GLU A 439 -15.47 -17.52 29.09
C GLU A 439 -14.42 -16.40 28.91
N ALA A 440 -13.31 -16.68 28.22
CA ALA A 440 -12.27 -15.69 27.95
C ALA A 440 -12.65 -14.74 26.80
N LEU A 441 -13.62 -15.10 25.97
CA LEU A 441 -14.07 -14.31 24.81
C LEU A 441 -15.34 -13.48 25.09
N GLU A 442 -16.12 -13.82 26.12
CA GLU A 442 -17.40 -13.16 26.44
C GLU A 442 -17.29 -11.65 26.71
N LYS A 443 -16.10 -11.17 27.11
CA LYS A 443 -15.81 -9.75 27.41
C LYS A 443 -15.02 -9.02 26.33
N VAL A 444 -14.58 -9.75 25.30
CA VAL A 444 -13.90 -9.19 24.13
C VAL A 444 -14.91 -8.80 23.04
N ALA A 445 -16.12 -9.37 23.10
CA ALA A 445 -17.31 -8.98 22.32
C ALA A 445 -18.04 -7.78 22.94
#